data_AF-A0A939IQ54-F1
#
_entry.id   AF-A0A939IQ54-F1
#
_cell.length_a   1.000
_cell.length_b   1.000
_cell.length_c   1.000
_cell.angle_alpha   90.00
_cell.angle_beta   90.00
_cell.angle_gamma   90.00
#
_symmetry.space_group_name_H-M   'P 1'
#
loop_
_entity.id
_entity.type
_entity.pdbx_description
1 polymer ?
#
loop_
_entity_poly.entity_id
_entity_poly.type
_entity_poly.pdbx_seq_one_letter_code
_entity_poly.pdbx_strand_id
1 'polypeptide(L)'
;ADIVAPSDMMDGRIGLIRSELERQGHINTCIMAYSAKYASNYYGPFRDAVGSAGNIKGGNKKSYQMDPANSDEALREIAQDLAEGADMVMVKP
;
A
#
# COMPACT_ATOMS: atom_id res chain seq x y z
N ALA A 1 -8.79 -6.45 -14.38
CA ALA A 1 -9.26 -5.28 -13.63
C ALA A 1 -8.49 -4.08 -14.16
N ASP A 2 -9.12 -2.92 -14.28
CA ASP A 2 -8.48 -1.73 -14.86
C ASP A 2 -7.46 -1.11 -13.88
N ILE A 3 -7.69 -1.27 -12.57
CA ILE A 3 -6.83 -0.75 -11.51
C ILE A 3 -6.57 -1.87 -10.49
N VAL A 4 -5.31 -2.03 -10.11
CA VAL A 4 -4.89 -2.76 -8.91
C VAL A 4 -4.40 -1.78 -7.86
N ALA A 5 -4.73 -2.02 -6.59
CA ALA A 5 -4.40 -1.08 -5.51
C ALA A 5 -3.65 -1.78 -4.35
N PRO A 6 -2.34 -2.04 -4.51
CA PRO A 6 -1.53 -2.76 -3.52
C PRO A 6 -1.50 -1.99 -2.19
N SER A 7 -2.00 -2.61 -1.12
CA SER A 7 -2.12 -1.98 0.21
C SER A 7 -1.31 -2.68 1.30
N ASP A 8 -0.40 -3.55 0.90
CA ASP A 8 0.46 -4.38 1.74
C ASP A 8 1.55 -3.60 2.48
N MET A 9 2.04 -2.49 1.91
CA MET A 9 3.15 -1.66 2.44
C MET A 9 4.51 -2.39 2.48
N MET A 10 4.80 -3.25 1.51
CA MET A 10 6.12 -3.87 1.38
C MET A 10 7.05 -3.04 0.49
N ASP A 11 8.33 -2.93 0.84
CA ASP A 11 9.29 -2.21 0.01
C ASP A 11 9.43 -2.87 -1.38
N GLY A 12 9.49 -2.08 -2.46
CA GLY A 12 9.71 -2.59 -3.81
C GLY A 12 8.51 -3.28 -4.48
N ARG A 13 7.35 -3.41 -3.81
CA ARG A 13 6.21 -4.15 -4.39
C ARG A 13 5.68 -3.52 -5.67
N ILE A 14 5.73 -2.20 -5.80
CA ILE A 14 5.16 -1.50 -6.96
C ILE A 14 5.97 -1.86 -8.20
N GLY A 15 7.30 -1.84 -8.11
CA GLY A 15 8.18 -2.16 -9.23
C GLY A 15 8.05 -3.61 -9.67
N LEU A 16 7.90 -4.52 -8.70
CA LEU A 16 7.65 -5.94 -8.99
C LEU A 16 6.30 -6.17 -9.68
N ILE A 17 5.23 -5.53 -9.17
CA ILE A 17 3.89 -5.64 -9.77
C ILE A 17 3.87 -5.03 -11.16
N ARG A 18 4.45 -3.83 -11.35
CA ARG A 18 4.58 -3.18 -12.67
C ARG A 18 5.29 -4.10 -13.65
N SER A 19 6.47 -4.62 -13.28
CA SER A 19 7.25 -5.52 -14.14
C SER A 19 6.45 -6.77 -14.56
N GLU A 20 5.68 -7.35 -13.64
CA GLU A 20 4.85 -8.52 -13.94
C GLU A 20 3.64 -8.18 -14.82
N LEU A 21 2.98 -7.03 -14.60
CA LEU A 21 1.90 -6.56 -15.47
C LEU A 21 2.40 -6.36 -16.91
N GLU A 22 3.56 -5.71 -17.09
CA GLU A 22 4.18 -5.54 -18.41
C GLU A 22 4.51 -6.89 -19.05
N ARG A 23 5.13 -7.80 -18.29
CA ARG A 23 5.52 -9.14 -18.78
C ARG A 23 4.33 -9.96 -19.26
N GLN A 24 3.17 -9.79 -18.62
CA GLN A 24 1.92 -10.49 -18.96
C GLN A 24 1.07 -9.73 -20.01
N GLY A 25 1.56 -8.60 -20.53
CA GLY A 25 0.85 -7.80 -21.53
C GLY A 25 -0.30 -6.96 -20.98
N HIS A 26 -0.37 -6.77 -19.67
CA HIS A 26 -1.37 -5.94 -18.97
C HIS A 26 -0.95 -4.46 -18.92
N ILE A 27 -0.50 -3.91 -20.04
CA ILE A 27 0.16 -2.60 -20.15
C ILE A 27 -0.72 -1.41 -19.70
N ASN A 28 -2.05 -1.55 -19.81
CA ASN A 28 -3.01 -0.49 -19.45
C ASN A 28 -3.59 -0.68 -18.04
N THR A 29 -3.20 -1.72 -17.32
CA THR A 29 -3.65 -1.89 -15.93
C THR A 29 -2.91 -0.88 -15.07
N CYS A 30 -3.66 0.02 -14.43
CA CYS A 30 -3.09 1.04 -13.56
C CYS A 30 -2.78 0.48 -12.16
N ILE A 31 -1.78 1.07 -11.52
CA ILE A 31 -1.41 0.81 -10.14
C ILE A 31 -1.74 2.05 -9.30
N MET A 32 -2.66 1.88 -8.35
CA MET A 32 -2.94 2.86 -7.30
C MET A 32 -2.21 2.45 -6.01
N ALA A 33 -1.03 3.01 -5.80
CA ALA A 33 -0.19 2.65 -4.68
C ALA A 33 -0.72 3.27 -3.38
N TYR A 34 -0.92 2.46 -2.35
CA TYR A 34 -1.08 2.96 -0.97
C TYR A 34 0.29 3.33 -0.41
N SER A 35 0.87 4.42 -0.91
CA SER A 35 2.24 4.84 -0.64
C SER A 35 2.46 5.29 0.80
N ALA A 36 1.53 6.08 1.34
CA ALA A 36 1.62 6.59 2.70
C ALA A 36 0.48 6.01 3.55
N LYS A 37 0.63 4.75 3.94
CA LYS A 37 -0.36 4.04 4.77
C LYS A 37 0.15 3.85 6.19
N TYR A 38 -0.53 4.48 7.12
CA TYR A 38 -0.11 4.57 8.51
C TYR A 38 -0.56 3.39 9.36
N ALA A 39 0.20 3.11 10.42
CA ALA A 39 -0.10 2.13 11.46
C ALA A 39 -1.21 2.68 12.38
N SER A 40 -2.45 2.59 11.89
CA SER A 40 -3.59 3.33 12.45
C SER A 40 -4.51 2.54 13.37
N ASN A 41 -5.15 3.26 14.29
CA ASN A 41 -6.27 2.78 15.09
C ASN A 41 -7.64 3.00 14.40
N TYR A 42 -7.71 3.75 13.29
CA TYR A 42 -8.96 4.00 12.57
C TYR A 42 -9.47 2.78 11.78
N TYR A 43 -8.68 1.71 11.66
CA TYR A 43 -9.03 0.52 10.86
C TYR A 43 -9.96 -0.48 11.55
N GLY A 44 -10.35 -0.28 12.81
CA GLY A 44 -11.19 -1.22 13.56
C GLY A 44 -12.46 -1.63 12.81
N PRO A 45 -13.35 -0.68 12.45
CA PRO A 45 -14.60 -1.00 11.76
C PRO A 45 -14.39 -1.72 10.42
N PHE A 46 -13.35 -1.36 9.66
CA PHE A 46 -13.03 -2.05 8.41
C PHE A 46 -12.59 -3.50 8.65
N ARG A 47 -11.78 -3.76 9.69
CA ARG A 47 -11.32 -5.10 10.04
C ARG A 47 -12.48 -6.01 10.42
N ASP A 48 -13.48 -5.48 11.11
CA ASP A 48 -14.71 -6.19 11.46
C ASP A 48 -15.52 -6.51 10.21
N ALA A 49 -15.74 -5.51 9.34
CA ALA A 49 -16.52 -5.68 8.12
C ALA A 49 -15.97 -6.75 7.17
N VAL A 50 -14.64 -6.88 7.07
CA VAL A 50 -13.98 -7.89 6.20
C VAL A 50 -13.57 -9.16 6.95
N GLY A 51 -13.97 -9.32 8.20
CA GLY A 51 -13.68 -10.53 9.01
C GLY A 51 -12.20 -10.74 9.33
N SER A 52 -11.36 -9.70 9.25
CA SER A 52 -9.91 -9.79 9.46
C SER A 52 -9.46 -9.45 10.88
N ALA A 53 -10.36 -8.97 11.73
CA ALA A 53 -10.05 -8.61 13.12
C ALA A 53 -9.42 -9.78 13.90
N GLY A 54 -9.95 -11.00 13.72
CA GLY A 54 -9.41 -12.23 14.34
C GLY A 54 -8.04 -12.66 13.82
N ASN A 55 -7.66 -12.26 12.60
CA ASN A 55 -6.41 -12.69 11.96
C ASN A 55 -5.18 -11.99 12.56
N ILE A 56 -5.37 -10.78 13.09
CA ILE A 56 -4.29 -10.00 13.71
C ILE A 56 -3.92 -10.53 15.11
N LYS A 57 -4.81 -11.26 15.80
CA LYS A 57 -4.55 -11.92 17.10
C LYS A 57 -3.83 -11.03 18.14
N GLY A 58 -4.15 -9.75 18.22
CA GLY A 58 -3.48 -8.78 19.12
C GLY A 58 -2.10 -8.29 18.64
N GLY A 59 -1.65 -8.73 17.48
CA GLY A 59 -0.47 -8.19 16.79
C GLY A 59 -0.68 -6.78 16.26
N ASN A 60 0.38 -6.23 15.67
CA ASN A 60 0.36 -4.91 15.05
C ASN A 60 1.10 -4.94 13.71
N LYS A 61 1.01 -3.82 12.98
CA LYS A 61 1.57 -3.67 11.63
C LYS A 61 2.71 -2.64 11.59
N LYS A 62 3.27 -2.29 12.74
CA LYS A 62 4.23 -1.18 12.89
C LYS A 62 5.58 -1.43 12.21
N SER A 63 5.88 -2.67 11.83
CA SER A 63 7.12 -3.01 11.14
C SER A 63 7.08 -2.75 9.63
N TYR A 64 5.95 -2.28 9.09
CA TYR A 64 5.80 -2.02 7.65
C TYR A 64 4.80 -0.90 7.35
N GLN A 65 3.77 -0.70 8.17
CA GLN A 65 2.96 0.51 8.10
C GLN A 65 3.67 1.65 8.81
N MET A 66 3.56 2.85 8.25
CA MET A 66 4.29 4.03 8.72
C MET A 66 3.89 4.44 10.13
N ASP A 67 4.83 5.03 10.87
CA ASP A 67 4.53 5.69 12.15
C ASP A 67 3.63 6.92 11.90
N PRO A 68 2.46 7.05 12.56
CA PRO A 68 1.61 8.23 12.46
C PRO A 68 2.28 9.57 12.74
N ALA A 69 3.41 9.59 13.46
CA ALA A 69 4.18 10.80 13.72
C ALA A 69 5.05 11.25 12.52
N ASN A 70 5.28 10.39 11.53
CA ASN A 70 6.23 10.65 10.46
C ASN A 70 5.56 11.28 9.23
N SER A 71 5.89 12.56 8.97
CA SER A 71 5.47 13.27 7.75
C SER A 71 6.50 13.14 6.62
N ASP A 72 7.78 13.43 6.88
CA ASP A 72 8.81 13.45 5.83
C ASP A 72 9.11 12.06 5.25
N GLU A 73 8.85 11.00 6.02
CA GLU A 73 8.93 9.63 5.52
C GLU A 73 7.92 9.37 4.39
N ALA A 74 6.73 9.99 4.44
CA ALA A 74 5.71 9.83 3.41
C ALA A 74 6.20 10.31 2.04
N LEU A 75 6.99 11.38 2.02
CA LEU A 75 7.56 11.91 0.78
C LEU A 75 8.56 10.94 0.17
N ARG A 76 9.32 10.21 1.00
CA ARG A 76 10.25 9.18 0.52
C ARG A 76 9.52 7.96 -0.05
N GLU A 77 8.51 7.46 0.66
CA GLU A 77 7.66 6.35 0.20
C GLU A 77 6.94 6.68 -1.12
N ILE A 78 6.35 7.87 -1.21
CA ILE A 78 5.69 8.35 -2.44
C ILE A 78 6.69 8.47 -3.60
N ALA A 79 7.86 9.06 -3.35
CA ALA A 79 8.88 9.21 -4.38
C ALA A 79 9.36 7.85 -4.91
N GLN A 80 9.51 6.86 -4.02
CA GLN A 80 9.89 5.51 -4.39
C GLN A 80 8.80 4.83 -5.24
N ASP A 81 7.54 4.85 -4.81
CA ASP A 81 6.43 4.24 -5.56
C ASP A 81 6.26 4.85 -6.96
N LEU A 82 6.46 6.17 -7.10
CA LEU A 82 6.46 6.86 -8.39
C LEU A 82 7.62 6.39 -9.28
N ALA A 83 8.83 6.28 -8.72
CA ALA A 83 10.00 5.77 -9.44
C ALA A 83 9.83 4.31 -9.88
N GLU A 84 9.06 3.54 -9.12
CA GLU A 84 8.71 2.14 -9.40
C GLU A 84 7.57 1.97 -10.42
N GLY A 85 6.91 3.05 -10.84
CA GLY A 85 5.91 3.04 -11.91
C GLY A 85 4.45 2.98 -11.44
N ALA A 86 4.14 3.51 -10.26
CA ALA A 86 2.76 3.79 -9.87
C ALA A 86 2.12 4.88 -10.73
N ASP A 87 0.86 4.69 -11.11
CA ASP A 87 0.07 5.69 -11.85
C ASP A 87 -0.62 6.69 -10.92
N MET A 88 -0.90 6.25 -9.69
CA MET A 88 -1.55 7.03 -8.65
C MET A 88 -0.93 6.70 -7.30
N VAL A 89 -0.90 7.68 -6.40
CA VAL A 89 -0.46 7.51 -5.02
C VAL A 89 -1.59 7.87 -4.06
N MET A 90 -1.65 7.18 -2.94
CA MET A 90 -2.70 7.33 -1.93
C MET A 90 -2.13 7.45 -0.53
N VAL A 91 -2.67 8.40 0.23
CA VAL A 91 -2.49 8.51 1.68
C VAL A 91 -3.65 7.80 2.36
N LYS A 92 -3.37 6.96 3.37
CA LYS A 92 -4.40 6.23 4.12
C LYS A 92 -4.18 6.35 5.64
N PRO A 93 -5.23 6.64 6.42
CA PRO A 93 -5.12 6.95 7.85
C PRO A 93 -4.47 5.88 8.69
#